data_AF-A0A2E6AP40-F1
#
_entry.id   AF-A0A2E6AP40-F1
#
_cell.length_a   1.000
_cell.length_b   1.000
_cell.length_c   1.000
_cell.angle_alpha   90.00
_cell.angle_beta   90.00
_cell.angle_gamma   90.00
#
_symmetry.space_group_name_H-M   'P 1'
#
loop_
_entity.id
_entity.type
_entity.pdbx_description
1 polymer ?
#
loop_
_entity_poly.entity_id
_entity_poly.type
_entity_poly.pdbx_seq_one_letter_code
_entity_poly.pdbx_strand_id
1 'polypeptide(L)'
;MANLNVSVFGAAGKMGATTCQAINSDDSMTLRLGVDANQVGTLIPGTSLQIQGTVENLEGIDVIVDFTVAEAAMENLKLVAQAGVHAVVGTSGISEEHLSELTKLFTNSNCIIVPNFSISAILLMHLSEIATPYFSTVEIIEFHHNNKIDAPSGTALATAEKISQNMTKDLRDPTTDLALEGARGAKAQGNIPIHSVRMEGMLAH
;
A
#
# COMPACT_ATOMS: atom_id res chain seq x y z
N MET A 1 -14.06 23.32 -7.52
CA MET A 1 -14.16 21.85 -7.56
C MET A 1 -14.99 21.43 -6.36
N ALA A 2 -15.71 20.31 -6.41
CA ALA A 2 -16.43 19.83 -5.22
C ALA A 2 -15.41 19.50 -4.13
N ASN A 3 -15.66 19.99 -2.91
CA ASN A 3 -14.81 19.77 -1.74
C ASN A 3 -15.12 18.36 -1.19
N LEU A 4 -14.13 17.46 -1.20
CA LEU A 4 -14.31 16.06 -0.86
C LEU A 4 -14.28 15.88 0.66
N ASN A 5 -15.32 15.27 1.23
CA ASN A 5 -15.42 14.99 2.65
C ASN A 5 -14.73 13.67 2.98
N VAL A 6 -13.57 13.75 3.64
CA VAL A 6 -12.73 12.59 3.95
C VAL A 6 -12.69 12.35 5.45
N SER A 7 -12.70 11.09 5.88
CA SER A 7 -12.39 10.73 7.27
C SER A 7 -11.33 9.64 7.34
N VAL A 8 -10.63 9.58 8.48
CA VAL A 8 -9.47 8.68 8.66
C VAL A 8 -9.70 7.75 9.83
N PHE A 9 -9.62 6.45 9.59
CA PHE A 9 -9.60 5.43 10.65
C PHE A 9 -8.16 5.03 10.96
N GLY A 10 -7.83 4.90 12.25
CA GLY A 10 -6.43 4.82 12.72
C GLY A 10 -5.76 6.20 12.74
N ALA A 11 -6.53 7.26 12.97
CA ALA A 11 -6.08 8.65 12.83
C ALA A 11 -4.92 9.04 13.76
N ALA A 12 -4.73 8.34 14.89
CA ALA A 12 -3.61 8.58 15.79
C ALA A 12 -2.34 7.83 15.41
N GLY A 13 -2.46 6.81 14.54
CA GLY A 13 -1.31 6.06 14.03
C GLY A 13 -0.42 6.93 13.12
N LYS A 14 0.81 6.48 12.89
CA LYS A 14 1.79 7.22 12.07
C LYS A 14 1.25 7.60 10.68
N MET A 15 0.64 6.63 9.98
CA MET A 15 0.08 6.85 8.64
C MET A 15 -1.23 7.64 8.70
N GLY A 16 -2.10 7.36 9.66
CA GLY A 16 -3.35 8.11 9.84
C GLY A 16 -3.11 9.58 10.15
N ALA A 17 -2.19 9.90 11.05
CA ALA A 17 -1.83 11.28 11.38
C ALA A 17 -1.25 12.03 10.18
N THR A 18 -0.38 11.37 9.41
CA THR A 18 0.17 11.92 8.15
C THR A 18 -0.94 12.20 7.14
N THR A 19 -1.93 11.30 7.05
CA THR A 19 -3.09 11.45 6.15
C THR A 19 -3.99 12.59 6.58
N CYS A 20 -4.29 12.71 7.88
CA CYS A 20 -5.04 13.85 8.43
C CYS A 20 -4.37 15.18 8.10
N GLN A 21 -3.04 15.26 8.25
CA GLN A 21 -2.26 16.45 7.91
C GLN A 21 -2.32 16.76 6.41
N ALA A 22 -2.18 15.75 5.55
CA ALA A 22 -2.26 15.91 4.10
C ALA A 22 -3.63 16.43 3.66
N ILE A 23 -4.72 15.85 4.20
CA ILE A 23 -6.09 16.32 3.94
C ILE A 23 -6.26 17.77 4.38
N ASN A 24 -5.80 18.12 5.59
CA ASN A 24 -5.93 19.49 6.11
C ASN A 24 -5.07 20.53 5.37
N SER A 25 -4.10 20.08 4.58
CA SER A 25 -3.23 20.96 3.79
C SER A 25 -3.72 21.14 2.34
N ASP A 26 -4.82 20.49 1.96
CA ASP A 26 -5.37 20.51 0.60
C ASP A 26 -6.78 21.10 0.60
N ASP A 27 -6.94 22.28 0.00
CA ASP A 27 -8.21 23.02 -0.05
C ASP A 27 -9.32 22.30 -0.85
N SER A 28 -8.99 21.23 -1.58
CA SER A 28 -9.97 20.39 -2.29
C SER A 28 -10.60 19.31 -1.41
N MET A 29 -10.12 19.14 -0.18
CA MET A 29 -10.60 18.13 0.76
C MET A 29 -10.93 18.74 2.13
N THR A 30 -11.82 18.08 2.85
CA THR A 30 -12.18 18.44 4.23
C THR A 30 -12.12 17.21 5.10
N LEU A 31 -11.27 17.25 6.13
CA LEU A 31 -11.27 16.23 7.17
C LEU A 31 -12.56 16.38 8.00
N ARG A 32 -13.38 15.34 8.05
CA ARG A 32 -14.65 15.34 8.82
C ARG A 32 -14.49 14.65 10.15
N LEU A 33 -13.83 13.49 10.18
CA LEU A 33 -13.63 12.68 11.38
C LEU A 33 -12.24 12.04 11.38
N GLY A 34 -11.69 11.87 12.57
CA GLY A 34 -10.57 10.96 12.82
C GLY A 34 -10.95 9.98 13.92
N VAL A 35 -10.70 8.69 13.70
CA VAL A 35 -11.13 7.61 14.59
C VAL A 35 -9.92 6.82 15.05
N ASP A 36 -9.79 6.62 16.35
CA ASP A 36 -8.80 5.74 16.96
C ASP A 36 -9.26 5.37 18.38
N ALA A 37 -9.34 4.07 18.66
CA ALA A 37 -9.80 3.57 19.96
C ALA A 37 -8.86 3.92 21.12
N ASN A 38 -7.58 4.19 20.84
CA ASN A 38 -6.57 4.38 21.87
C ASN A 38 -6.36 5.84 22.28
N GLN A 39 -6.84 6.79 21.48
CA GLN A 39 -6.51 8.23 21.63
C GLN A 39 -7.75 9.13 21.61
N VAL A 40 -8.90 8.61 22.04
CA VAL A 40 -10.19 9.31 22.09
C VAL A 40 -10.08 10.64 22.85
N GLY A 41 -10.66 11.69 22.28
CA GLY A 41 -10.66 13.06 22.84
C GLY A 41 -9.40 13.87 22.52
N THR A 42 -8.37 13.25 21.93
CA THR A 42 -7.14 13.95 21.53
C THR A 42 -7.42 14.84 20.31
N LEU A 43 -6.89 16.05 20.30
CA LEU A 43 -7.00 16.97 19.16
C LEU A 43 -6.18 16.44 17.98
N ILE A 44 -6.77 16.42 16.79
CA ILE A 44 -6.04 16.14 15.55
C ILE A 44 -5.22 17.39 15.18
N PRO A 45 -3.88 17.31 15.12
CA PRO A 45 -3.03 18.48 14.89
C PRO A 45 -3.42 19.27 13.63
N GLY A 46 -3.48 20.60 13.75
CA GLY A 46 -3.83 21.49 12.66
C GLY A 46 -5.34 21.63 12.41
N THR A 47 -6.19 20.98 13.21
CA THR A 47 -7.65 21.02 13.08
C THR A 47 -8.33 21.36 14.41
N SER A 48 -9.64 21.61 14.37
CA SER A 48 -10.49 21.72 15.57
C SER A 48 -11.16 20.41 15.98
N LEU A 49 -10.84 19.30 15.31
CA LEU A 49 -11.48 18.00 15.52
C LEU A 49 -10.76 17.19 16.59
N GLN A 50 -11.55 16.48 17.40
CA GLN A 50 -11.04 15.49 18.35
C GLN A 50 -11.24 14.08 17.79
N ILE A 51 -10.30 13.20 18.13
CA ILE A 51 -10.36 11.79 17.78
C ILE A 51 -11.55 11.13 18.48
N GLN A 52 -12.33 10.38 17.72
CA GLN A 52 -13.46 9.59 18.23
C GLN A 52 -13.05 8.12 18.40
N GLY A 53 -13.72 7.41 19.31
CA GLY A 53 -13.44 5.99 19.54
C GLY A 53 -14.12 5.05 18.54
N THR A 54 -15.27 5.47 18.01
CA THR A 54 -16.10 4.72 17.08
C THR A 54 -16.79 5.69 16.12
N VAL A 55 -17.40 5.15 15.06
CA VAL A 55 -18.27 5.95 14.17
C VAL A 55 -19.70 5.48 14.31
N GLU A 56 -20.58 6.41 14.65
CA GLU A 56 -22.02 6.17 14.75
C GLU A 56 -22.78 6.60 13.49
N ASN A 57 -22.25 7.57 12.73
CA ASN A 57 -22.86 8.06 11.50
C ASN A 57 -21.78 8.42 10.46
N LEU A 58 -21.98 7.96 9.22
CA LEU A 58 -21.13 8.23 8.06
C LEU A 58 -21.76 9.22 7.07
N GLU A 59 -22.89 9.83 7.42
CA GLU A 59 -23.62 10.78 6.58
C GLU A 59 -22.75 11.98 6.19
N GLY A 60 -22.74 12.30 4.89
CA GLY A 60 -21.96 13.40 4.34
C GLY A 60 -20.46 13.14 4.26
N ILE A 61 -20.01 11.88 4.41
CA ILE A 61 -18.63 11.46 4.13
C ILE A 61 -18.59 10.82 2.75
N ASP A 62 -17.66 11.27 1.92
CA ASP A 62 -17.47 10.75 0.57
C ASP A 62 -16.49 9.57 0.56
N VAL A 63 -15.41 9.66 1.36
CA VAL A 63 -14.34 8.66 1.41
C VAL A 63 -13.82 8.43 2.83
N ILE A 64 -13.59 7.16 3.18
CA ILE A 64 -12.82 6.74 4.35
C ILE A 64 -11.43 6.28 3.92
N VAL A 65 -10.40 6.73 4.63
CA VAL A 65 -9.05 6.19 4.56
C VAL A 65 -8.77 5.36 5.82
N ASP A 66 -8.54 4.05 5.66
CA ASP A 66 -8.34 3.11 6.78
C ASP A 66 -6.87 2.69 6.90
N PHE A 67 -6.26 3.05 8.03
CA PHE A 67 -4.92 2.63 8.47
C PHE A 67 -4.99 1.99 9.87
N THR A 68 -5.94 1.08 10.06
CA THR A 68 -6.12 0.34 11.33
C THR A 68 -5.37 -1.00 11.30
N VAL A 69 -5.80 -1.95 12.14
CA VAL A 69 -5.35 -3.34 12.13
C VAL A 69 -6.35 -4.21 11.39
N ALA A 70 -5.94 -5.38 10.88
CA ALA A 70 -6.75 -6.21 10.00
C ALA A 70 -8.13 -6.56 10.59
N GLU A 71 -8.19 -6.87 11.88
CA GLU A 71 -9.44 -7.18 12.60
C GLU A 71 -10.39 -5.98 12.62
N ALA A 72 -9.88 -4.79 12.97
CA ALA A 72 -10.66 -3.56 13.02
C ALA A 72 -11.10 -3.11 11.62
N ALA A 73 -10.24 -3.23 10.62
CA ALA A 73 -10.56 -2.87 9.24
C ALA A 73 -11.74 -3.67 8.70
N MET A 74 -11.86 -4.96 9.03
CA MET A 74 -13.00 -5.77 8.58
C MET A 74 -14.33 -5.30 9.17
N GLU A 75 -14.35 -4.93 10.45
CA GLU A 75 -15.56 -4.38 11.09
C GLU A 75 -15.91 -3.00 10.52
N ASN A 76 -14.90 -2.14 10.40
CA ASN A 76 -15.03 -0.80 9.83
C ASN A 76 -15.57 -0.83 8.41
N LEU A 77 -14.96 -1.64 7.54
CA LEU A 77 -15.28 -1.68 6.12
C LEU A 77 -16.67 -2.25 5.85
N LYS A 78 -17.21 -3.11 6.73
CA LYS A 78 -18.62 -3.53 6.69
C LYS A 78 -19.56 -2.34 6.88
N LEU A 79 -19.30 -1.50 7.88
CA LEU A 79 -20.09 -0.28 8.13
C LEU A 79 -19.98 0.71 6.97
N VAL A 80 -18.75 0.91 6.45
CA VAL A 80 -18.48 1.82 5.33
C VAL A 80 -19.21 1.37 4.07
N ALA A 81 -19.18 0.08 3.74
CA ALA A 81 -19.90 -0.48 2.61
C ALA A 81 -21.43 -0.33 2.77
N GLN A 82 -21.97 -0.61 3.96
CA GLN A 82 -23.40 -0.47 4.26
C GLN A 82 -23.88 0.98 4.11
N ALA A 83 -23.04 1.95 4.48
CA ALA A 83 -23.32 3.37 4.33
C ALA A 83 -23.15 3.89 2.89
N GLY A 84 -22.67 3.07 1.95
CA GLY A 84 -22.42 3.49 0.57
C GLY A 84 -21.25 4.46 0.42
N VAL A 85 -20.33 4.49 1.38
CA VAL A 85 -19.16 5.38 1.37
C VAL A 85 -17.98 4.69 0.70
N HIS A 86 -17.13 5.44 0.00
CA HIS A 86 -15.94 4.89 -0.63
C HIS A 86 -14.84 4.60 0.39
N ALA A 87 -13.97 3.63 0.11
CA ALA A 87 -12.87 3.25 0.99
C ALA A 87 -11.53 3.21 0.27
N VAL A 88 -10.50 3.74 0.92
CA VAL A 88 -9.08 3.59 0.57
C VAL A 88 -8.38 2.93 1.75
N VAL A 89 -7.87 1.72 1.56
CA VAL A 89 -7.40 0.89 2.67
C VAL A 89 -5.90 0.66 2.54
N GLY A 90 -5.16 1.14 3.53
CA GLY A 90 -3.73 0.84 3.71
C GLY A 90 -3.44 -0.19 4.80
N THR A 91 -4.47 -0.69 5.46
CA THR A 91 -4.36 -1.77 6.42
C THR A 91 -3.77 -3.02 5.77
N SER A 92 -2.64 -3.46 6.31
CA SER A 92 -1.94 -4.67 5.88
C SER A 92 -2.54 -5.92 6.51
N GLY A 93 -2.27 -7.09 5.94
CA GLY A 93 -2.69 -8.38 6.52
C GLY A 93 -4.14 -8.78 6.23
N ILE A 94 -4.80 -8.14 5.26
CA ILE A 94 -6.12 -8.57 4.78
C ILE A 94 -5.96 -9.87 3.98
N SER A 95 -6.62 -10.95 4.44
CA SER A 95 -6.56 -12.27 3.81
C SER A 95 -7.37 -12.32 2.50
N GLU A 96 -7.10 -13.30 1.64
CA GLU A 96 -7.91 -13.51 0.42
C GLU A 96 -9.39 -13.77 0.71
N GLU A 97 -9.69 -14.45 1.82
CA GLU A 97 -11.06 -14.66 2.30
C GLU A 97 -11.74 -13.32 2.62
N HIS A 98 -11.05 -12.45 3.34
CA HIS A 98 -11.52 -11.10 3.64
C HIS A 98 -11.68 -10.25 2.38
N LEU A 99 -10.76 -10.35 1.40
CA LEU A 99 -10.89 -9.67 0.10
C LEU A 99 -12.16 -10.12 -0.64
N SER A 100 -12.45 -11.42 -0.64
CA SER A 100 -13.66 -11.98 -1.25
C SER A 100 -14.94 -11.50 -0.55
N GLU A 101 -14.91 -11.37 0.77
CA GLU A 101 -16.01 -10.81 1.55
C GLU A 101 -16.24 -9.33 1.20
N LEU A 102 -15.18 -8.50 1.23
CA LEU A 102 -15.25 -7.07 0.92
C LEU A 102 -15.75 -6.81 -0.51
N THR A 103 -15.34 -7.65 -1.47
CA THR A 103 -15.82 -7.57 -2.86
C THR A 103 -17.34 -7.72 -2.96
N LYS A 104 -17.96 -8.53 -2.09
CA LYS A 104 -19.42 -8.71 -2.06
C LYS A 104 -20.15 -7.58 -1.34
N LEU A 105 -19.47 -6.87 -0.44
CA LEU A 105 -20.05 -5.80 0.37
C LEU A 105 -20.09 -4.47 -0.39
N PHE A 106 -18.99 -4.11 -1.06
CA PHE A 106 -18.84 -2.85 -1.79
C PHE A 106 -19.52 -2.90 -3.17
N THR A 107 -20.86 -2.82 -3.17
CA THR A 107 -21.69 -2.87 -4.39
C THR A 107 -22.15 -1.51 -4.88
N ASN A 108 -22.42 -0.58 -3.95
CA ASN A 108 -22.87 0.79 -4.25
C ASN A 108 -21.74 1.82 -4.10
N SER A 109 -20.56 1.39 -3.65
CA SER A 109 -19.40 2.23 -3.43
C SER A 109 -18.12 1.47 -3.78
N ASN A 110 -17.05 2.21 -4.08
CA ASN A 110 -15.75 1.63 -4.40
C ASN A 110 -14.91 1.40 -3.14
N CYS A 111 -14.12 0.32 -3.15
CA CYS A 111 -13.06 0.05 -2.17
C CYS A 111 -11.77 -0.27 -2.90
N ILE A 112 -10.69 0.45 -2.57
CA ILE A 112 -9.35 0.13 -3.07
C ILE A 112 -8.47 -0.27 -1.89
N ILE A 113 -7.85 -1.45 -2.00
CA ILE A 113 -6.91 -1.96 -1.02
C ILE A 113 -5.52 -1.82 -1.63
N VAL A 114 -4.67 -1.05 -0.95
CA VAL A 114 -3.40 -0.59 -1.51
C VAL A 114 -2.26 -1.16 -0.67
N PRO A 115 -1.46 -2.10 -1.23
CA PRO A 115 -0.33 -2.70 -0.51
C PRO A 115 0.84 -1.72 -0.34
N ASN A 116 0.90 -0.65 -1.15
CA ASN A 116 1.93 0.38 -1.09
C ASN A 116 1.44 1.70 -1.70
N PHE A 117 1.45 2.80 -0.93
CA PHE A 117 1.05 4.14 -1.38
C PHE A 117 2.16 4.94 -2.08
N SER A 118 3.37 4.38 -2.22
CA SER A 118 4.47 5.02 -2.93
C SER A 118 4.19 5.04 -4.44
N ILE A 119 3.79 6.21 -4.95
CA ILE A 119 3.52 6.42 -6.38
C ILE A 119 4.74 6.03 -7.23
N SER A 120 5.96 6.37 -6.79
CA SER A 120 7.17 6.03 -7.53
C SER A 120 7.39 4.52 -7.64
N ALA A 121 7.08 3.75 -6.59
CA ALA A 121 7.16 2.29 -6.61
C ALA A 121 6.13 1.69 -7.57
N ILE A 122 4.89 2.18 -7.55
CA ILE A 122 3.84 1.73 -8.48
C ILE A 122 4.21 2.06 -9.93
N LEU A 123 4.70 3.28 -10.20
CA LEU A 123 5.16 3.68 -11.52
C LEU A 123 6.34 2.84 -11.99
N LEU A 124 7.33 2.57 -11.12
CA LEU A 124 8.46 1.70 -11.44
C LEU A 124 7.99 0.31 -11.85
N MET A 125 7.08 -0.29 -11.08
CA MET A 125 6.52 -1.60 -11.41
C MET A 125 5.81 -1.59 -12.75
N HIS A 126 4.94 -0.60 -12.98
CA HIS A 126 4.15 -0.49 -14.21
C HIS A 126 5.01 -0.21 -15.44
N LEU A 127 6.02 0.65 -15.33
CA LEU A 127 6.93 0.95 -16.43
C LEU A 127 7.84 -0.25 -16.74
N SER A 128 8.28 -0.98 -15.71
CA SER A 128 9.05 -2.22 -15.90
C SER A 128 8.22 -3.27 -16.63
N GLU A 129 6.96 -3.42 -16.24
CA GLU A 129 5.97 -4.30 -16.90
C GLU A 129 5.84 -3.97 -18.39
N ILE A 130 5.58 -2.69 -18.73
CA ILE A 130 5.45 -2.23 -20.13
C ILE A 130 6.74 -2.39 -20.93
N ALA A 131 7.90 -2.18 -20.29
CA ALA A 131 9.20 -2.29 -20.95
C ALA A 131 9.57 -3.74 -21.28
N THR A 132 9.11 -4.71 -20.47
CA THR A 132 9.57 -6.11 -20.50
C THR A 132 9.59 -6.77 -21.88
N PRO A 133 8.55 -6.66 -22.73
CA PRO A 133 8.55 -7.27 -24.07
C PRO A 133 9.69 -6.81 -24.99
N TYR A 134 10.25 -5.62 -24.75
CA TYR A 134 11.27 -5.00 -25.59
C TYR A 134 12.69 -5.38 -25.17
N PHE A 135 12.89 -5.99 -24.01
CA PHE A 135 14.21 -6.39 -23.50
C PHE A 135 14.39 -7.91 -23.51
N SER A 136 15.64 -8.36 -23.47
CA SER A 136 16.01 -9.79 -23.41
C SER A 136 16.64 -10.21 -22.09
N THR A 137 16.89 -9.26 -21.21
CA THR A 137 17.58 -9.43 -19.93
C THR A 137 16.95 -8.48 -18.92
N VAL A 138 16.70 -8.94 -17.70
CA VAL A 138 16.15 -8.14 -16.60
C VAL A 138 16.84 -8.58 -15.31
N GLU A 139 17.18 -7.61 -14.47
CA GLU A 139 17.61 -7.84 -13.10
C GLU A 139 16.99 -6.78 -12.20
N ILE A 140 16.65 -7.14 -10.97
CA ILE A 140 16.14 -6.22 -9.96
C ILE A 140 17.22 -6.06 -8.90
N ILE A 141 17.55 -4.82 -8.56
CA ILE A 141 18.48 -4.49 -7.48
C ILE A 141 17.73 -3.57 -6.53
N GLU A 142 17.67 -3.95 -5.25
CA GLU A 142 17.00 -3.19 -4.21
C GLU A 142 17.94 -2.88 -3.04
N PHE A 143 17.75 -1.71 -2.43
CA PHE A 143 18.57 -1.25 -1.31
C PHE A 143 17.67 -0.87 -0.13
N HIS A 144 18.02 -1.37 1.06
CA HIS A 144 17.29 -1.04 2.29
C HIS A 144 18.25 -0.83 3.47
N HIS A 145 17.74 -0.23 4.54
CA HIS A 145 18.46 -0.21 5.82
C HIS A 145 18.80 -1.64 6.29
N ASN A 146 19.88 -1.77 7.08
CA ASN A 146 20.33 -3.05 7.63
C ASN A 146 19.32 -3.74 8.56
N ASN A 147 18.41 -2.99 9.19
CA ASN A 147 17.37 -3.56 10.07
C ASN A 147 16.18 -4.21 9.33
N LYS A 148 16.18 -4.24 7.98
CA LYS A 148 15.07 -4.85 7.23
C LYS A 148 15.18 -6.38 7.30
N ILE A 149 14.12 -7.01 7.77
CA ILE A 149 14.11 -8.44 8.12
C ILE A 149 13.98 -9.32 6.86
N ASP A 150 13.13 -8.92 5.91
CA ASP A 150 12.84 -9.66 4.67
C ASP A 150 13.83 -9.32 3.54
N ALA A 151 14.20 -10.33 2.76
CA ALA A 151 14.99 -10.21 1.53
C ALA A 151 14.64 -11.36 0.55
N PRO A 152 14.24 -11.08 -0.70
CA PRO A 152 13.97 -9.74 -1.26
C PRO A 152 12.78 -9.03 -0.62
N SER A 153 12.65 -7.71 -0.80
CA SER A 153 11.45 -7.01 -0.34
C SER A 153 10.19 -7.42 -1.10
N GLY A 154 9.03 -7.22 -0.46
CA GLY A 154 7.73 -7.41 -1.11
C GLY A 154 7.58 -6.60 -2.40
N THR A 155 8.10 -5.38 -2.47
CA THR A 155 8.08 -4.56 -3.71
C THR A 155 8.91 -5.21 -4.81
N ALA A 156 10.10 -5.73 -4.50
CA ALA A 156 10.94 -6.40 -5.48
C ALA A 156 10.28 -7.69 -6.01
N LEU A 157 9.66 -8.48 -5.12
CA LEU A 157 8.91 -9.68 -5.50
C LEU A 157 7.70 -9.35 -6.38
N ALA A 158 6.90 -8.35 -6.00
CA ALA A 158 5.75 -7.89 -6.79
C ALA A 158 6.18 -7.34 -8.17
N THR A 159 7.33 -6.66 -8.23
CA THR A 159 7.91 -6.19 -9.49
C THR A 159 8.27 -7.36 -10.39
N ALA A 160 8.96 -8.38 -9.86
CA ALA A 160 9.31 -9.59 -10.62
C ALA A 160 8.08 -10.34 -11.12
N GLU A 161 7.04 -10.47 -10.29
CA GLU A 161 5.78 -11.09 -10.69
C GLU A 161 5.15 -10.37 -11.90
N LYS A 162 5.00 -9.04 -11.82
CA LYS A 162 4.43 -8.23 -12.92
C LYS A 162 5.22 -8.33 -14.22
N ILE A 163 6.55 -8.26 -14.12
CA ILE A 163 7.45 -8.46 -15.27
C ILE A 163 7.22 -9.86 -15.84
N SER A 164 7.19 -10.90 -15.00
CA SER A 164 7.07 -12.29 -15.44
C SER A 164 5.77 -12.58 -16.22
N GLN A 165 4.68 -11.88 -15.89
CA GLN A 165 3.37 -12.02 -16.54
C GLN A 165 3.36 -11.44 -17.97
N ASN A 166 4.28 -10.52 -18.29
CA ASN A 166 4.34 -9.81 -19.58
C ASN A 166 5.56 -10.18 -20.43
N MET A 167 6.29 -11.23 -20.07
CA MET A 167 7.42 -11.72 -20.87
C MET A 167 6.92 -12.39 -22.16
N THR A 168 7.48 -11.98 -23.30
CA THR A 168 7.18 -12.62 -24.61
C THR A 168 8.20 -13.68 -25.01
N LYS A 169 9.24 -13.86 -24.20
CA LYS A 169 10.35 -14.80 -24.38
C LYS A 169 11.05 -14.99 -23.03
N ASP A 170 11.72 -16.12 -22.87
CA ASP A 170 12.55 -16.36 -21.69
C ASP A 170 13.66 -15.33 -21.60
N LEU A 171 13.87 -14.80 -20.39
CA LEU A 171 14.97 -13.89 -20.10
C LEU A 171 16.29 -14.65 -20.19
N ARG A 172 17.23 -14.09 -20.94
CA ARG A 172 18.55 -14.68 -21.13
C ARG A 172 19.44 -14.35 -19.95
N ASP A 173 20.01 -15.37 -19.31
CA ASP A 173 21.18 -15.22 -18.44
C ASP A 173 22.38 -15.90 -19.12
N PRO A 174 23.36 -15.15 -19.64
CA PRO A 174 24.53 -15.73 -20.30
C PRO A 174 25.55 -16.31 -19.31
N THR A 175 25.33 -16.18 -17.99
CA THR A 175 26.27 -16.64 -16.96
C THR A 175 26.26 -18.16 -16.88
N THR A 176 27.34 -18.82 -17.31
CA THR A 176 27.48 -20.29 -17.28
C THR A 176 28.44 -20.79 -16.20
N ASP A 177 29.28 -19.92 -15.66
CA ASP A 177 30.28 -20.24 -14.64
C ASP A 177 30.16 -19.25 -13.47
N LEU A 178 29.94 -19.78 -12.26
CA LEU A 178 29.79 -19.00 -11.05
C LEU A 178 31.02 -19.20 -10.17
N ALA A 179 31.87 -18.17 -10.11
CA ALA A 179 33.04 -18.19 -9.24
C ALA A 179 32.68 -18.27 -7.74
N LEU A 180 31.47 -17.83 -7.36
CA LEU A 180 30.94 -17.91 -6.00
C LEU A 180 29.43 -18.17 -6.04
N GLU A 181 28.96 -19.07 -5.18
CA GLU A 181 27.54 -19.34 -5.01
C GLU A 181 26.79 -18.06 -4.58
N GLY A 182 25.62 -17.83 -5.18
CA GLY A 182 24.79 -16.65 -4.89
C GLY A 182 25.24 -15.34 -5.54
N ALA A 183 26.34 -15.31 -6.30
CA ALA A 183 26.87 -14.10 -6.93
C ALA A 183 25.92 -13.42 -7.94
N ARG A 184 24.90 -14.15 -8.43
CA ARG A 184 23.88 -13.65 -9.36
C ARG A 184 22.53 -13.35 -8.68
N GLY A 185 22.50 -13.28 -7.35
CA GLY A 185 21.28 -13.01 -6.60
C GLY A 185 20.31 -14.20 -6.58
N ALA A 186 19.16 -13.99 -5.94
CA ALA A 186 18.10 -15.00 -5.85
C ALA A 186 17.21 -14.94 -7.10
N LYS A 187 16.70 -16.09 -7.55
CA LYS A 187 15.79 -16.17 -8.69
C LYS A 187 14.34 -16.13 -8.24
N ALA A 188 13.62 -15.10 -8.65
CA ALA A 188 12.19 -14.94 -8.43
C ALA A 188 11.37 -15.52 -9.60
N GLN A 189 10.07 -15.24 -9.60
CA GLN A 189 9.15 -15.66 -10.66
C GLN A 189 9.66 -15.21 -12.03
N GLY A 190 9.47 -16.04 -13.06
CA GLY A 190 10.03 -15.80 -14.39
C GLY A 190 11.56 -15.94 -14.47
N ASN A 191 12.21 -16.55 -13.45
CA ASN A 191 13.66 -16.72 -13.38
C ASN A 191 14.41 -15.36 -13.35
N ILE A 192 13.75 -14.30 -12.88
CA ILE A 192 14.31 -12.95 -12.77
C ILE A 192 15.28 -12.88 -11.57
N PRO A 193 16.55 -12.52 -11.77
CA PRO A 193 17.49 -12.30 -10.67
C PRO A 193 17.12 -11.08 -9.84
N ILE A 194 17.16 -11.23 -8.51
CA ILE A 194 16.99 -10.15 -7.54
C ILE A 194 18.21 -10.09 -6.61
N HIS A 195 18.77 -8.89 -6.49
CA HIS A 195 19.89 -8.56 -5.60
C HIS A 195 19.41 -7.66 -4.49
N SER A 196 19.64 -8.08 -3.25
CA SER A 196 19.18 -7.38 -2.06
C SER A 196 20.35 -6.83 -1.25
N VAL A 197 20.53 -5.52 -1.31
CA VAL A 197 21.57 -4.82 -0.56
C VAL A 197 20.99 -4.28 0.74
N ARG A 198 21.76 -4.43 1.82
CA ARG A 198 21.41 -3.94 3.16
C ARG A 198 22.56 -3.11 3.69
N MET A 199 22.31 -1.83 3.99
CA MET A 199 23.37 -0.87 4.34
C MET A 199 22.87 0.14 5.38
N GLU A 200 23.75 0.54 6.31
CA GLU A 200 23.46 1.63 7.24
C GLU A 200 23.32 2.97 6.50
N GLY A 201 22.35 3.79 6.92
CA GLY A 201 22.05 5.09 6.31
C GLY A 201 21.12 5.06 5.10
N MET A 202 20.84 3.87 4.54
CA MET A 202 19.81 3.72 3.50
C MET A 202 18.42 3.69 4.12
N LEU A 203 17.38 4.15 3.39
CA LEU A 203 15.98 4.01 3.79
C LEU A 203 15.32 2.87 3.01
N ALA A 204 14.90 3.14 1.76
CA ALA A 204 14.45 2.16 0.78
C ALA A 204 14.59 2.77 -0.63
N HIS A 205 15.26 2.06 -1.53
CA HIS A 205 15.47 2.46 -2.93
C HIS A 205 15.39 1.26 -3.88
#